data_AF-A0A5J5UEW3-F1
#
_entry.id   AF-A0A5J5UEW3-F1
#
_cell.length_a   1.000
_cell.length_b   1.000
_cell.length_c   1.000
_cell.angle_alpha   90.00
_cell.angle_beta   90.00
_cell.angle_gamma   90.00
#
_symmetry.space_group_name_H-M   'P 1'
#
loop_
_entity.id
_entity.type
_entity.pdbx_description
1 polymer ?
#
loop_
_entity_poly.entity_id
_entity_poly.type
_entity_poly.pdbx_seq_one_letter_code
_entity_poly.pdbx_strand_id
1 'polypeptide(L)'
;MATATFPYFTPSDSRSMGVLNVLGGRVLMENPLGRFSCLKIYEGKSWFSSASQKSTMPSFRCSADARSISHYQNKDPFLNLHPEVSMLRGEGNNTVTNPRKDSSSGSVIESVGDMSGSSNYNEAKIKVIGVGGGGSNAVNRMIESAMKGVEFWIVNTDVQAMKMSPVFPKHRLQIGLELTRGLGAGGNPEIGMNAAKESKESIEEALYGSDMVFVTAGMGGGTGTGGAPVIAGVAKSMGILTVGIVTTPFSFEGRRRVVQAQEGIAALRENVDTLIVIPNDKLLTAVSSSTPVTEAFNLADDILRQGVCGISDIITIPGLVNVDFADVRTIMANAGSSLMGIGTATGKTRARDAALNAIQSPLLDIGIERATGIVWNITGGSDLTLFEVNAAAEVIYDLVDPAANLIFGAVIDPSISGQVSITLIATGFKRQEESEERPPQDSH
;
A
#
# COMPACT_ATOMS: atom_id res chain seq x y z
N MET A 1 -1.17 -38.61 53.31
CA MET A 1 -2.34 -39.50 53.15
C MET A 1 -3.10 -39.04 51.90
N ALA A 2 -3.58 -39.87 50.97
CA ALA A 2 -3.27 -41.27 50.66
C ALA A 2 -3.76 -41.59 49.21
N THR A 3 -3.02 -42.42 48.46
CA THR A 3 -3.47 -43.43 47.46
C THR A 3 -4.54 -43.06 46.40
N ALA A 4 -4.19 -43.01 45.10
CA ALA A 4 -4.30 -44.11 44.10
C ALA A 4 -5.62 -44.04 43.27
N THR A 5 -5.83 -44.58 42.05
CA THR A 5 -5.06 -45.46 41.12
C THR A 5 -5.59 -45.30 39.67
N PHE A 6 -4.83 -45.73 38.65
CA PHE A 6 -5.28 -45.88 37.25
C PHE A 6 -6.16 -47.14 37.03
N PRO A 7 -6.86 -47.23 35.87
CA PRO A 7 -6.87 -48.49 35.12
C PRO A 7 -6.59 -48.35 33.60
N TYR A 8 -5.94 -49.37 33.05
CA TYR A 8 -5.86 -49.70 31.62
C TYR A 8 -6.96 -50.72 31.27
N PHE A 9 -7.46 -50.75 30.02
CA PHE A 9 -8.10 -51.95 29.45
C PHE A 9 -7.91 -52.07 27.93
N THR A 10 -7.99 -53.31 27.44
CA THR A 10 -7.54 -53.79 26.11
C THR A 10 -8.67 -53.92 25.07
N PRO A 11 -8.36 -53.93 23.76
CA PRO A 11 -9.31 -54.29 22.70
C PRO A 11 -9.42 -55.82 22.51
N SER A 12 -10.54 -56.29 21.97
CA SER A 12 -10.80 -57.71 21.64
C SER A 12 -11.37 -57.87 20.22
N ASP A 13 -10.82 -58.81 19.46
CA ASP A 13 -11.24 -59.16 18.08
C ASP A 13 -12.61 -59.84 17.99
N SER A 14 -13.27 -59.69 16.83
CA SER A 14 -14.22 -60.68 16.29
C SER A 14 -14.09 -60.82 14.78
N ARG A 15 -13.85 -62.06 14.30
CA ARG A 15 -13.58 -62.43 12.90
C ARG A 15 -14.85 -62.57 12.04
N SER A 16 -14.71 -62.48 10.72
CA SER A 16 -15.35 -63.44 9.80
C SER A 16 -14.60 -63.60 8.46
N MET A 17 -14.57 -64.86 7.98
CA MET A 17 -14.19 -65.47 6.66
C MET A 17 -13.72 -64.53 5.51
N GLY A 18 -12.63 -64.80 4.75
CA GLY A 18 -12.22 -66.03 4.03
C GLY A 18 -12.47 -65.84 2.52
N VAL A 19 -11.67 -66.25 1.51
CA VAL A 19 -10.68 -67.35 1.33
C VAL A 19 -9.74 -67.04 0.12
N LEU A 20 -8.44 -67.38 0.22
CA LEU A 20 -7.44 -67.87 -0.79
C LEU A 20 -7.69 -67.62 -2.32
N ASN A 21 -6.74 -67.15 -3.16
CA ASN A 21 -5.52 -67.82 -3.70
C ASN A 21 -4.89 -66.92 -4.84
N VAL A 22 -3.80 -67.24 -5.57
CA VAL A 22 -2.38 -67.56 -5.22
C VAL A 22 -1.49 -67.57 -6.50
N LEU A 23 -0.26 -66.99 -6.46
CA LEU A 23 0.82 -67.01 -7.50
C LEU A 23 0.48 -66.42 -8.91
N GLY A 24 1.41 -65.91 -9.74
CA GLY A 24 2.87 -65.69 -9.65
C GLY A 24 3.52 -65.56 -11.05
N GLY A 25 4.75 -65.04 -11.17
CA GLY A 25 5.60 -65.20 -12.38
C GLY A 25 5.99 -63.92 -13.17
N ARG A 26 7.26 -63.85 -13.59
CA ARG A 26 7.89 -62.77 -14.41
C ARG A 26 8.13 -63.24 -15.84
N VAL A 27 8.20 -62.34 -16.83
CA VAL A 27 9.11 -62.43 -18.01
C VAL A 27 9.55 -61.01 -18.45
N LEU A 28 10.73 -60.91 -19.06
CA LEU A 28 11.42 -59.71 -19.55
C LEU A 28 11.86 -59.93 -21.02
N MET A 29 11.86 -58.90 -21.88
CA MET A 29 12.60 -58.84 -23.15
C MET A 29 12.94 -57.40 -23.58
N GLU A 30 13.96 -57.25 -24.43
CA GLU A 30 14.64 -55.99 -24.78
C GLU A 30 14.37 -55.50 -26.22
N ASN A 31 14.45 -54.17 -26.44
CA ASN A 31 15.06 -53.44 -27.60
C ASN A 31 14.64 -53.76 -29.08
N PRO A 32 15.03 -52.95 -30.12
CA PRO A 32 15.84 -51.73 -30.17
C PRO A 32 15.22 -50.52 -30.96
N LEU A 33 16.07 -49.49 -31.16
CA LEU A 33 15.95 -48.20 -31.89
C LEU A 33 15.03 -48.10 -33.14
N GLY A 34 14.45 -46.91 -33.33
CA GLY A 34 14.04 -46.36 -34.63
C GLY A 34 13.64 -44.87 -34.60
N ARG A 35 14.39 -43.98 -35.26
CA ARG A 35 13.99 -42.58 -35.53
C ARG A 35 12.92 -42.55 -36.64
N PHE A 36 11.90 -41.69 -36.54
CA PHE A 36 11.67 -40.54 -37.45
C PHE A 36 10.43 -39.70 -37.05
N SER A 37 10.35 -38.49 -37.60
CA SER A 37 9.37 -37.42 -37.31
C SER A 37 7.96 -37.69 -37.85
N CYS A 38 6.91 -37.22 -37.16
CA CYS A 38 5.69 -36.76 -37.84
C CYS A 38 4.92 -35.67 -37.06
N LEU A 39 4.08 -34.92 -37.78
CA LEU A 39 3.39 -33.71 -37.39
C LEU A 39 1.93 -33.98 -36.95
N LYS A 40 1.49 -33.24 -35.91
CA LYS A 40 0.22 -32.47 -35.83
C LYS A 40 -1.17 -33.15 -35.88
N ILE A 41 -2.08 -32.50 -35.13
CA ILE A 41 -3.56 -32.47 -35.19
C ILE A 41 -4.31 -33.48 -34.31
N TYR A 42 -5.08 -32.89 -33.39
CA TYR A 42 -6.13 -33.48 -32.54
C TYR A 42 -7.47 -33.46 -33.29
N GLU A 43 -8.31 -34.48 -33.13
CA GLU A 43 -9.74 -34.43 -33.49
C GLU A 43 -10.60 -35.21 -32.47
N GLY A 44 -11.82 -34.72 -32.22
CA GLY A 44 -12.86 -35.34 -31.38
C GLY A 44 -13.84 -34.25 -30.90
N LYS A 45 -14.97 -33.97 -31.56
CA LYS A 45 -16.27 -34.71 -31.60
C LYS A 45 -16.93 -34.80 -30.20
N SER A 46 -18.22 -34.51 -30.00
CA SER A 46 -19.40 -34.31 -30.89
C SER A 46 -20.24 -33.09 -30.44
N TRP A 47 -20.97 -32.33 -31.29
CA TRP A 47 -22.32 -32.62 -31.89
C TRP A 47 -23.39 -33.06 -30.86
N PHE A 48 -24.65 -32.55 -30.86
CA PHE A 48 -25.42 -31.83 -31.91
C PHE A 48 -26.63 -31.02 -31.33
N SER A 49 -27.12 -30.01 -32.08
CA SER A 49 -28.52 -29.49 -32.15
C SER A 49 -29.15 -28.76 -30.93
N SER A 50 -30.02 -27.74 -31.06
CA SER A 50 -30.50 -26.95 -32.24
C SER A 50 -31.41 -25.78 -31.80
N ALA A 51 -31.29 -24.57 -32.38
CA ALA A 51 -32.41 -23.65 -32.68
C ALA A 51 -31.96 -22.39 -33.46
N SER A 52 -32.82 -21.91 -34.36
CA SER A 52 -32.67 -20.69 -35.21
C SER A 52 -33.14 -19.43 -34.44
N GLN A 53 -32.78 -18.17 -34.74
CA GLN A 53 -32.85 -17.47 -36.04
C GLN A 53 -32.20 -16.06 -36.00
N LYS A 54 -32.10 -15.42 -37.17
CA LYS A 54 -31.29 -14.21 -37.52
C LYS A 54 -31.78 -12.86 -36.95
N SER A 55 -30.86 -11.89 -36.88
CA SER A 55 -31.11 -10.49 -37.29
C SER A 55 -29.86 -9.85 -37.94
N THR A 56 -30.04 -8.96 -38.91
CA THR A 56 -28.97 -8.41 -39.77
C THR A 56 -28.84 -6.88 -39.63
N MET A 57 -27.61 -6.37 -39.68
CA MET A 57 -27.26 -4.94 -39.67
C MET A 57 -27.72 -4.16 -40.92
N PRO A 58 -28.02 -2.86 -40.77
CA PRO A 58 -27.89 -1.88 -41.86
C PRO A 58 -26.83 -0.81 -41.55
N SER A 59 -25.99 -0.49 -42.54
CA SER A 59 -25.02 0.60 -42.51
C SER A 59 -25.62 1.92 -42.99
N PHE A 60 -25.26 3.06 -42.39
CA PHE A 60 -25.48 4.38 -42.99
C PHE A 60 -24.24 5.28 -42.93
N ARG A 61 -24.03 6.04 -44.02
CA ARG A 61 -23.01 7.08 -44.17
C ARG A 61 -23.49 8.38 -43.54
N CYS A 62 -22.56 9.28 -43.20
CA CYS A 62 -22.86 10.70 -43.07
C CYS A 62 -21.89 11.52 -43.94
N SER A 63 -22.39 12.57 -44.58
CA SER A 63 -21.64 13.48 -45.45
C SER A 63 -21.49 14.84 -44.77
N ALA A 64 -20.41 15.56 -45.06
CA ALA A 64 -20.30 16.96 -44.71
C ALA A 64 -21.22 17.82 -45.60
N ASP A 65 -21.76 18.90 -45.02
CA ASP A 65 -21.91 20.20 -45.67
C ASP A 65 -22.14 21.29 -44.61
N ALA A 66 -21.86 22.56 -44.93
CA ALA A 66 -21.84 23.67 -43.97
C ALA A 66 -22.60 24.91 -44.47
N ARG A 67 -23.21 25.69 -43.54
CA ARG A 67 -23.23 27.18 -43.51
C ARG A 67 -24.20 27.81 -42.46
N SER A 68 -23.78 28.99 -41.97
CA SER A 68 -24.61 30.17 -41.63
C SER A 68 -25.26 30.36 -40.23
N ILE A 69 -24.56 31.14 -39.39
CA ILE A 69 -24.99 32.39 -38.70
C ILE A 69 -26.37 32.44 -37.97
N SER A 70 -26.34 32.72 -36.66
CA SER A 70 -27.01 33.91 -36.08
C SER A 70 -26.47 34.29 -34.68
N HIS A 71 -26.51 35.59 -34.35
CA HIS A 71 -26.21 36.13 -33.02
C HIS A 71 -27.42 35.98 -32.08
N TYR A 72 -27.19 35.73 -30.79
CA TYR A 72 -28.03 36.29 -29.73
C TYR A 72 -27.22 36.64 -28.48
N GLN A 73 -27.43 37.85 -27.97
CA GLN A 73 -27.04 38.24 -26.61
C GLN A 73 -28.13 37.78 -25.64
N ASN A 74 -27.76 37.40 -24.42
CA ASN A 74 -28.55 37.83 -23.27
C ASN A 74 -27.67 38.03 -22.03
N LYS A 75 -28.15 38.86 -21.09
CA LYS A 75 -27.43 39.32 -19.90
C LYS A 75 -28.05 38.68 -18.66
N ASP A 76 -27.24 38.12 -17.77
CA ASP A 76 -27.67 37.80 -16.40
C ASP A 76 -27.44 39.01 -15.46
N PRO A 77 -28.49 39.55 -14.80
CA PRO A 77 -28.39 40.78 -14.02
C PRO A 77 -28.38 40.50 -12.50
N PHE A 78 -27.27 40.00 -11.94
CA PHE A 78 -27.19 39.73 -10.49
C PHE A 78 -25.84 40.04 -9.80
N LEU A 79 -25.07 41.00 -10.30
CA LEU A 79 -23.92 41.58 -9.59
C LEU A 79 -23.91 43.12 -9.72
N ASN A 80 -24.59 43.81 -8.79
CA ASN A 80 -24.50 45.26 -8.60
C ASN A 80 -25.00 45.62 -7.20
N LEU A 81 -24.14 45.54 -6.18
CA LEU A 81 -24.36 46.17 -4.87
C LEU A 81 -23.04 46.68 -4.30
N HIS A 82 -23.05 47.99 -4.01
CA HIS A 82 -22.05 48.85 -3.39
C HIS A 82 -20.76 49.25 -4.15
N PRO A 83 -20.47 50.58 -4.23
CA PRO A 83 -19.20 51.14 -4.72
C PRO A 83 -18.15 51.23 -3.59
N GLU A 84 -16.96 51.75 -3.93
CA GLU A 84 -15.80 51.97 -3.05
C GLU A 84 -14.94 50.73 -2.72
N VAL A 85 -14.26 50.17 -3.74
CA VAL A 85 -12.78 50.15 -3.80
C VAL A 85 -12.35 50.12 -5.28
N SER A 86 -11.94 51.27 -5.83
CA SER A 86 -11.32 51.36 -7.16
C SER A 86 -10.34 52.53 -7.20
N MET A 87 -9.21 52.33 -6.52
CA MET A 87 -8.02 53.18 -6.56
C MET A 87 -6.80 52.26 -6.61
N LEU A 88 -5.74 52.67 -7.30
CA LEU A 88 -4.46 51.96 -7.50
C LEU A 88 -4.45 50.84 -8.56
N ARG A 89 -4.57 51.22 -9.84
CA ARG A 89 -3.83 50.56 -10.92
C ARG A 89 -3.18 51.63 -11.80
N GLY A 90 -1.86 51.77 -11.69
CA GLY A 90 -1.09 52.81 -12.39
C GLY A 90 -0.68 52.41 -13.80
N GLU A 91 -0.60 53.40 -14.69
CA GLU A 91 -0.09 53.27 -16.07
C GLU A 91 1.43 53.53 -16.14
N GLY A 92 2.08 53.01 -17.17
CA GLY A 92 3.48 53.33 -17.51
C GLY A 92 3.81 52.91 -18.95
N ASN A 93 4.18 53.87 -19.80
CA ASN A 93 4.30 53.70 -21.26
C ASN A 93 5.75 53.71 -21.78
N ASN A 94 5.96 52.94 -22.85
CA ASN A 94 6.89 53.17 -23.99
C ASN A 94 8.39 53.44 -23.76
N THR A 95 9.23 52.63 -24.43
CA THR A 95 10.12 53.16 -25.50
C THR A 95 10.56 52.07 -26.49
N VAL A 96 10.78 52.46 -27.76
CA VAL A 96 11.19 51.58 -28.88
C VAL A 96 12.47 52.11 -29.51
N THR A 97 13.50 51.27 -29.67
CA THR A 97 14.68 51.56 -30.51
C THR A 97 15.22 50.29 -31.17
N ASN A 98 15.24 50.28 -32.52
CA ASN A 98 15.99 49.32 -33.33
C ASN A 98 17.40 49.85 -33.64
N PRO A 99 18.36 48.96 -33.92
CA PRO A 99 19.31 49.16 -35.00
C PRO A 99 19.25 48.02 -36.04
N ARG A 100 19.76 48.30 -37.25
CA ARG A 100 19.67 47.40 -38.41
C ARG A 100 20.97 46.60 -38.63
N LYS A 101 20.79 45.29 -38.88
CA LYS A 101 21.38 44.51 -39.99
C LYS A 101 22.90 44.52 -40.19
N ASP A 102 23.50 43.33 -40.09
CA ASP A 102 24.45 42.84 -41.10
C ASP A 102 24.40 41.30 -41.21
N SER A 103 24.95 40.76 -42.30
CA SER A 103 24.65 39.41 -42.79
C SER A 103 25.81 38.40 -42.67
N SER A 104 25.50 37.17 -42.24
CA SER A 104 26.16 35.97 -42.79
C SER A 104 25.36 34.68 -42.58
N SER A 105 25.46 33.80 -43.56
CA SER A 105 24.92 32.43 -43.66
C SER A 105 25.19 31.50 -42.47
N GLY A 106 24.24 30.63 -42.14
CA GLY A 106 24.47 29.44 -41.30
C GLY A 106 23.17 28.70 -40.95
N SER A 107 22.97 27.50 -41.48
CA SER A 107 21.78 26.68 -41.26
C SER A 107 21.85 25.85 -39.98
N VAL A 108 20.86 25.99 -39.08
CA VAL A 108 20.24 24.86 -38.36
C VAL A 108 18.77 25.21 -38.13
N ILE A 109 17.84 24.34 -38.56
CA ILE A 109 16.45 24.38 -38.06
C ILE A 109 16.38 23.34 -36.95
N GLU A 110 16.61 23.76 -35.71
CA GLU A 110 16.18 23.00 -34.56
C GLU A 110 14.77 23.47 -34.19
N SER A 111 13.81 22.55 -34.35
CA SER A 111 12.45 22.74 -33.87
C SER A 111 12.46 22.82 -32.34
N VAL A 112 12.34 24.03 -31.81
CA VAL A 112 12.00 24.26 -30.41
C VAL A 112 10.58 23.72 -30.20
N GLY A 113 10.49 22.45 -29.82
CA GLY A 113 9.24 21.86 -29.33
C GLY A 113 8.87 22.53 -28.01
N ASP A 114 7.58 22.79 -27.81
CA ASP A 114 7.04 23.43 -26.60
C ASP A 114 7.44 22.67 -25.33
N MET A 115 8.50 23.15 -24.68
CA MET A 115 8.86 22.74 -23.33
C MET A 115 8.00 23.51 -22.31
N SER A 116 6.69 23.25 -22.34
CA SER A 116 5.77 23.56 -21.25
C SER A 116 5.88 22.52 -20.12
N GLY A 117 7.11 22.13 -19.79
CA GLY A 117 7.40 21.42 -18.55
C GLY A 117 7.24 22.39 -17.40
N SER A 118 6.05 22.44 -16.79
CA SER A 118 5.90 23.06 -15.48
C SER A 118 6.73 22.26 -14.50
N SER A 119 7.94 22.74 -14.20
CA SER A 119 8.84 22.07 -13.27
C SER A 119 8.26 22.16 -11.86
N ASN A 120 7.54 21.11 -11.44
CA ASN A 120 7.00 20.93 -10.10
C ASN A 120 8.16 20.76 -9.09
N TYR A 121 8.84 21.86 -8.74
CA TYR A 121 9.92 21.87 -7.75
C TYR A 121 9.43 21.80 -6.28
N ASN A 122 8.11 21.68 -6.06
CA ASN A 122 7.47 21.79 -4.74
C ASN A 122 6.67 20.54 -4.29
N GLU A 123 6.66 19.45 -5.06
CA GLU A 123 5.87 18.25 -4.75
C GLU A 123 6.77 17.11 -4.29
N ALA A 124 6.53 16.60 -3.07
CA ALA A 124 7.34 15.55 -2.47
C ALA A 124 7.14 14.21 -3.20
N LYS A 125 8.23 13.56 -3.59
CA LYS A 125 8.20 12.32 -4.38
C LYS A 125 8.07 11.10 -3.47
N ILE A 126 6.85 10.62 -3.35
CA ILE A 126 6.48 9.45 -2.55
C ILE A 126 6.53 8.17 -3.40
N LYS A 127 7.27 7.15 -2.94
CA LYS A 127 7.22 5.79 -3.49
C LYS A 127 6.67 4.79 -2.48
N VAL A 128 5.97 3.77 -2.95
CA VAL A 128 5.58 2.58 -2.15
C VAL A 128 6.26 1.36 -2.75
N ILE A 129 6.99 0.63 -1.91
CA ILE A 129 7.77 -0.54 -2.27
C ILE A 129 7.16 -1.79 -1.61
N GLY A 130 6.44 -2.58 -2.40
CA GLY A 130 5.81 -3.83 -1.96
C GLY A 130 6.78 -5.01 -2.01
N VAL A 131 7.23 -5.51 -0.85
CA VAL A 131 8.27 -6.54 -0.75
C VAL A 131 7.68 -7.94 -0.54
N GLY A 132 8.05 -8.87 -1.42
CA GLY A 132 7.54 -10.24 -1.41
C GLY A 132 6.04 -10.33 -1.77
N GLY A 133 5.43 -11.50 -1.54
CA GLY A 133 4.05 -11.78 -1.94
C GLY A 133 3.02 -10.84 -1.29
N GLY A 134 2.99 -10.74 0.04
CA GLY A 134 2.05 -9.88 0.76
C GLY A 134 2.21 -8.39 0.40
N GLY A 135 3.45 -7.88 0.36
CA GLY A 135 3.71 -6.50 -0.06
C GLY A 135 3.30 -6.24 -1.51
N SER A 136 3.50 -7.21 -2.41
CA SER A 136 3.03 -7.12 -3.80
C SER A 136 1.50 -7.07 -3.88
N ASN A 137 0.79 -7.87 -3.08
CA ASN A 137 -0.69 -7.87 -3.07
C ASN A 137 -1.24 -6.54 -2.56
N ALA A 138 -0.72 -6.01 -1.46
CA ALA A 138 -1.09 -4.69 -0.94
C ALA A 138 -0.87 -3.59 -1.99
N VAL A 139 0.27 -3.58 -2.70
CA VAL A 139 0.53 -2.63 -3.79
C VAL A 139 -0.42 -2.80 -4.98
N ASN A 140 -0.73 -4.04 -5.38
CA ASN A 140 -1.72 -4.31 -6.42
C ASN A 140 -3.09 -3.71 -6.02
N ARG A 141 -3.46 -3.86 -4.74
CA ARG A 141 -4.71 -3.32 -4.17
C ARG A 141 -4.74 -1.79 -4.12
N MET A 142 -3.62 -1.15 -3.81
CA MET A 142 -3.47 0.32 -3.89
C MET A 142 -3.70 0.84 -5.32
N ILE A 143 -3.17 0.14 -6.33
CA ILE A 143 -3.39 0.47 -7.75
C ILE A 143 -4.86 0.26 -8.15
N GLU A 144 -5.49 -0.85 -7.76
CA GLU A 144 -6.92 -1.10 -7.99
C GLU A 144 -7.82 -0.01 -7.38
N SER A 145 -7.42 0.54 -6.22
CA SER A 145 -8.13 1.64 -5.56
C SER A 145 -7.87 3.03 -6.18
N ALA A 146 -7.05 3.11 -7.23
CA ALA A 146 -6.70 4.35 -7.93
C ALA A 146 -6.09 5.45 -7.02
N MET A 147 -5.28 5.04 -6.03
CA MET A 147 -4.47 5.96 -5.19
C MET A 147 -3.57 6.84 -6.10
N LYS A 148 -3.52 8.14 -5.78
CA LYS A 148 -2.82 9.18 -6.56
C LYS A 148 -1.58 9.68 -5.81
N GLY A 149 -0.74 10.50 -6.46
CA GLY A 149 0.42 11.15 -5.82
C GLY A 149 1.58 10.23 -5.46
N VAL A 150 1.48 8.92 -5.73
CA VAL A 150 2.41 7.90 -5.26
C VAL A 150 2.87 7.02 -6.42
N GLU A 151 4.17 6.71 -6.47
CA GLU A 151 4.75 5.78 -7.43
C GLU A 151 4.91 4.37 -6.82
N PHE A 152 4.29 3.38 -7.46
CA PHE A 152 4.25 2.00 -6.97
C PHE A 152 5.34 1.10 -7.56
N TRP A 153 6.05 0.40 -6.69
CA TRP A 153 7.05 -0.61 -7.03
C TRP A 153 6.72 -1.93 -6.32
N ILE A 154 7.09 -3.04 -6.95
CA ILE A 154 7.11 -4.36 -6.29
C ILE A 154 8.50 -4.99 -6.39
N VAL A 155 8.93 -5.61 -5.30
CA VAL A 155 10.25 -6.22 -5.15
C VAL A 155 10.09 -7.67 -4.75
N ASN A 156 10.51 -8.61 -5.60
CA ASN A 156 10.28 -10.03 -5.31
C ASN A 156 11.36 -10.94 -5.91
N THR A 157 11.53 -12.10 -5.28
CA THR A 157 12.32 -13.25 -5.75
C THR A 157 11.51 -14.19 -6.64
N ASP A 158 10.17 -14.08 -6.63
CA ASP A 158 9.25 -14.91 -7.42
C ASP A 158 8.82 -14.15 -8.69
N VAL A 159 9.30 -14.61 -9.84
CA VAL A 159 9.02 -14.01 -11.16
C VAL A 159 7.60 -14.30 -11.64
N GLN A 160 6.98 -15.40 -11.20
CA GLN A 160 5.61 -15.75 -11.59
C GLN A 160 4.63 -14.79 -10.90
N ALA A 161 4.80 -14.57 -9.60
CA ALA A 161 4.02 -13.59 -8.85
C ALA A 161 4.15 -12.17 -9.44
N MET A 162 5.38 -11.74 -9.77
CA MET A 162 5.61 -10.41 -10.36
C MET A 162 4.95 -10.23 -11.73
N LYS A 163 4.86 -11.28 -12.56
CA LYS A 163 4.23 -11.18 -13.89
C LYS A 163 2.73 -10.89 -13.81
N MET A 164 2.05 -11.39 -12.78
CA MET A 164 0.61 -11.23 -12.58
C MET A 164 0.18 -9.86 -12.04
N SER A 165 1.12 -9.07 -11.49
CA SER A 165 0.83 -7.75 -10.94
C SER A 165 0.39 -6.73 -12.02
N PRO A 166 -0.52 -5.79 -11.72
CA PRO A 166 -0.84 -4.64 -12.58
C PRO A 166 0.24 -3.53 -12.60
N VAL A 167 1.23 -3.55 -11.70
CA VAL A 167 2.32 -2.55 -11.63
C VAL A 167 3.03 -2.42 -12.99
N PHE A 168 3.48 -1.23 -13.38
CA PHE A 168 4.20 -1.07 -14.66
C PHE A 168 5.45 -1.96 -14.71
N PRO A 169 5.75 -2.68 -15.82
CA PRO A 169 6.88 -3.61 -15.89
C PRO A 169 8.24 -3.04 -15.46
N LYS A 170 8.48 -1.74 -15.74
CA LYS A 170 9.69 -1.01 -15.31
C LYS A 170 9.83 -0.80 -13.79
N HIS A 171 8.74 -0.97 -13.03
CA HIS A 171 8.67 -0.81 -11.57
C HIS A 171 8.58 -2.17 -10.85
N ARG A 172 8.83 -3.27 -11.57
CA ARG A 172 8.86 -4.63 -11.02
C ARG A 172 10.31 -5.07 -10.87
N LEU A 173 10.89 -4.83 -9.69
CA LEU A 173 12.28 -5.17 -9.40
C LEU A 173 12.39 -6.64 -8.98
N GLN A 174 13.07 -7.45 -9.80
CA GLN A 174 13.42 -8.82 -9.43
C GLN A 174 14.71 -8.79 -8.59
N ILE A 175 14.71 -9.49 -7.46
CA ILE A 175 15.91 -9.63 -6.60
C ILE A 175 16.35 -11.08 -6.46
N GLY A 176 17.63 -11.29 -6.17
CA GLY A 176 18.19 -12.64 -5.98
C GLY A 176 18.09 -13.53 -7.21
N LEU A 177 18.46 -13.01 -8.38
CA LEU A 177 18.39 -13.73 -9.65
C LEU A 177 19.32 -14.96 -9.63
N GLU A 178 20.54 -14.80 -9.11
CA GLU A 178 21.51 -15.89 -9.03
C GLU A 178 21.12 -16.90 -7.95
N LEU A 179 20.74 -16.40 -6.76
CA LEU A 179 20.36 -17.23 -5.62
C LEU A 179 19.09 -18.05 -5.84
N THR A 180 18.02 -17.45 -6.37
CA THR A 180 16.69 -18.07 -6.43
C THR A 180 16.28 -18.54 -7.83
N ARG A 181 16.95 -18.06 -8.89
CA ARG A 181 16.58 -18.29 -10.29
C ARG A 181 15.12 -17.92 -10.61
N GLY A 182 14.55 -16.98 -9.85
CA GLY A 182 13.17 -16.51 -10.01
C GLY A 182 12.09 -17.40 -9.38
N LEU A 183 12.47 -18.39 -8.56
CA LEU A 183 11.57 -19.38 -7.93
C LEU A 183 11.08 -18.98 -6.53
N GLY A 184 11.47 -17.82 -6.01
CA GLY A 184 11.13 -17.38 -4.66
C GLY A 184 12.08 -17.85 -3.56
N ALA A 185 11.95 -17.26 -2.36
CA ALA A 185 12.81 -17.53 -1.21
C ALA A 185 12.40 -18.75 -0.35
N GLY A 186 11.41 -19.55 -0.77
CA GLY A 186 11.00 -20.80 -0.08
C GLY A 186 10.57 -20.67 1.38
N GLY A 187 10.18 -19.47 1.84
CA GLY A 187 9.87 -19.22 3.26
C GLY A 187 11.10 -19.09 4.18
N ASN A 188 12.31 -18.92 3.61
CA ASN A 188 13.52 -18.62 4.36
C ASN A 188 13.86 -17.11 4.31
N PRO A 189 13.83 -16.37 5.43
CA PRO A 189 14.25 -14.97 5.51
C PRO A 189 15.69 -14.74 5.07
N GLU A 190 16.63 -15.65 5.34
CA GLU A 190 18.04 -15.48 4.95
C GLU A 190 18.21 -15.39 3.43
N ILE A 191 17.44 -16.18 2.68
CA ILE A 191 17.44 -16.13 1.21
C ILE A 191 16.86 -14.79 0.74
N GLY A 192 15.79 -14.29 1.37
CA GLY A 192 15.22 -12.97 1.07
C GLY A 192 16.18 -11.82 1.35
N MET A 193 16.91 -11.88 2.47
CA MET A 193 17.95 -10.91 2.85
C MET A 193 19.12 -10.93 1.86
N ASN A 194 19.64 -12.12 1.54
CA ASN A 194 20.78 -12.24 0.63
C ASN A 194 20.39 -11.86 -0.81
N ALA A 195 19.17 -12.16 -1.25
CA ALA A 195 18.61 -11.68 -2.51
C ALA A 195 18.56 -10.15 -2.59
N ALA A 196 18.12 -9.47 -1.53
CA ALA A 196 18.10 -8.01 -1.49
C ALA A 196 19.53 -7.42 -1.44
N LYS A 197 20.48 -8.08 -0.78
CA LYS A 197 21.89 -7.67 -0.76
C LYS A 197 22.58 -7.86 -2.12
N GLU A 198 22.30 -8.96 -2.82
CA GLU A 198 22.75 -9.23 -4.20
C GLU A 198 22.33 -8.09 -5.14
N SER A 199 21.07 -7.66 -5.04
CA SER A 199 20.47 -6.68 -5.94
C SER A 199 20.50 -5.23 -5.41
N LYS A 200 21.48 -4.90 -4.55
CA LYS A 200 21.55 -3.59 -3.86
C LYS A 200 21.56 -2.41 -4.83
N GLU A 201 22.38 -2.44 -5.88
CA GLU A 201 22.50 -1.34 -6.85
C GLU A 201 21.17 -1.04 -7.55
N SER A 202 20.42 -2.08 -7.93
CA SER A 202 19.09 -1.94 -8.54
C SER A 202 18.03 -1.45 -7.54
N ILE A 203 18.21 -1.70 -6.24
CA ILE A 203 17.36 -1.12 -5.18
C ILE A 203 17.68 0.38 -5.04
N GLU A 204 18.96 0.78 -5.04
CA GLU A 204 19.36 2.19 -5.01
C GLU A 204 18.82 2.96 -6.22
N GLU A 205 18.87 2.39 -7.43
CA GLU A 205 18.26 2.97 -8.64
C GLU A 205 16.73 3.11 -8.51
N ALA A 206 16.03 2.08 -8.02
CA ALA A 206 14.58 2.12 -7.82
C ALA A 206 14.17 3.18 -6.78
N LEU A 207 14.96 3.39 -5.73
CA LEU A 207 14.72 4.36 -4.67
C LEU A 207 15.12 5.80 -5.09
N TYR A 208 16.01 5.96 -6.07
CA TYR A 208 16.60 7.25 -6.43
C TYR A 208 15.57 8.37 -6.68
N GLY A 209 15.87 9.55 -6.13
CA GLY A 209 15.06 10.75 -6.29
C GLY A 209 13.74 10.78 -5.52
N SER A 210 13.52 9.87 -4.56
CA SER A 210 12.38 9.95 -3.62
C SER A 210 12.71 10.78 -2.38
N ASP A 211 11.73 11.54 -1.91
CA ASP A 211 11.78 12.24 -0.62
C ASP A 211 11.25 11.35 0.52
N MET A 212 10.28 10.47 0.19
CA MET A 212 9.65 9.55 1.12
C MET A 212 9.42 8.17 0.49
N VAL A 213 9.65 7.12 1.28
CA VAL A 213 9.45 5.72 0.86
C VAL A 213 8.65 4.96 1.92
N PHE A 214 7.55 4.35 1.49
CA PHE A 214 6.83 3.34 2.24
C PHE A 214 7.34 1.95 1.87
N VAL A 215 7.87 1.20 2.84
CA VAL A 215 8.23 -0.21 2.66
C VAL A 215 7.12 -1.08 3.25
N THR A 216 6.40 -1.81 2.39
CA THR A 216 5.28 -2.66 2.82
C THR A 216 5.54 -4.13 2.57
N ALA A 217 5.25 -4.97 3.58
CA ALA A 217 5.51 -6.41 3.54
C ALA A 217 4.60 -7.20 4.50
N GLY A 218 4.24 -8.42 4.10
CA GLY A 218 3.74 -9.44 5.00
C GLY A 218 4.88 -10.21 5.64
N MET A 219 5.00 -10.13 6.97
CA MET A 219 6.11 -10.73 7.72
C MET A 219 5.84 -12.21 8.03
N GLY A 220 6.91 -12.98 8.28
CA GLY A 220 6.83 -14.43 8.48
C GLY A 220 6.91 -15.26 7.18
N GLY A 221 7.06 -14.60 6.03
CA GLY A 221 7.52 -15.23 4.78
C GLY A 221 9.04 -15.27 4.66
N GLY A 222 9.57 -15.55 3.46
CA GLY A 222 10.99 -15.41 3.16
C GLY A 222 11.35 -14.01 2.66
N THR A 223 10.86 -13.68 1.47
CA THR A 223 11.23 -12.46 0.73
C THR A 223 10.88 -11.16 1.46
N GLY A 224 9.66 -11.04 2.00
CA GLY A 224 9.23 -9.86 2.76
C GLY A 224 10.08 -9.68 4.02
N THR A 225 10.07 -10.70 4.89
CA THR A 225 10.79 -10.72 6.17
C THR A 225 12.28 -10.40 6.06
N GLY A 226 12.97 -10.98 5.08
CA GLY A 226 14.42 -10.77 4.90
C GLY A 226 14.79 -9.57 4.04
N GLY A 227 13.99 -9.27 3.01
CA GLY A 227 14.28 -8.21 2.04
C GLY A 227 13.86 -6.81 2.51
N ALA A 228 12.74 -6.68 3.23
CA ALA A 228 12.23 -5.38 3.67
C ALA A 228 13.21 -4.61 4.57
N PRO A 229 13.89 -5.23 5.58
CA PRO A 229 14.92 -4.53 6.36
C PRO A 229 16.09 -4.02 5.52
N VAL A 230 16.51 -4.77 4.50
CA VAL A 230 17.62 -4.36 3.62
C VAL A 230 17.20 -3.18 2.74
N ILE A 231 16.02 -3.24 2.12
CA ILE A 231 15.49 -2.16 1.27
C ILE A 231 15.27 -0.87 2.09
N ALA A 232 14.71 -1.00 3.29
CA ALA A 232 14.55 0.11 4.22
C ALA A 232 15.91 0.72 4.62
N GLY A 233 16.90 -0.10 4.96
CA GLY A 233 18.24 0.36 5.34
C GLY A 233 18.95 1.11 4.19
N VAL A 234 18.76 0.65 2.95
CA VAL A 234 19.23 1.38 1.76
C VAL A 234 18.54 2.75 1.67
N ALA A 235 17.20 2.81 1.70
CA ALA A 235 16.44 4.06 1.63
C ALA A 235 16.86 5.07 2.73
N LYS A 236 16.96 4.60 3.99
CA LYS A 236 17.40 5.41 5.12
C LYS A 236 18.84 5.90 4.96
N SER A 237 19.75 5.07 4.42
CA SER A 237 21.14 5.47 4.13
C SER A 237 21.26 6.52 3.02
N MET A 238 20.27 6.59 2.11
CA MET A 238 20.16 7.62 1.08
C MET A 238 19.53 8.93 1.60
N GLY A 239 19.14 9.00 2.88
CA GLY A 239 18.51 10.17 3.51
C GLY A 239 17.01 10.32 3.26
N ILE A 240 16.37 9.29 2.68
CA ILE A 240 14.94 9.26 2.35
C ILE A 240 14.14 8.98 3.62
N LEU A 241 13.04 9.71 3.85
CA LEU A 241 12.14 9.44 4.98
C LEU A 241 11.50 8.05 4.78
N THR A 242 11.89 7.09 5.62
CA THR A 242 11.61 5.67 5.39
C THR A 242 10.59 5.15 6.41
N VAL A 243 9.38 4.81 5.95
CA VAL A 243 8.29 4.31 6.79
C VAL A 243 8.02 2.84 6.49
N GLY A 244 8.22 1.96 7.46
CA GLY A 244 7.82 0.56 7.37
C GLY A 244 6.35 0.37 7.76
N ILE A 245 5.52 -0.22 6.91
CA ILE A 245 4.13 -0.59 7.21
C ILE A 245 3.95 -2.08 6.93
N VAL A 246 3.96 -2.90 7.97
CA VAL A 246 4.06 -4.37 7.85
C VAL A 246 3.02 -5.11 8.66
N THR A 247 2.58 -6.27 8.14
CA THR A 247 1.64 -7.16 8.85
C THR A 247 2.36 -8.32 9.54
N THR A 248 1.90 -8.69 10.75
CA THR A 248 2.25 -10.00 11.34
C THR A 248 1.34 -11.08 10.77
N PRO A 249 1.77 -12.35 10.65
CA PRO A 249 0.91 -13.43 10.19
C PRO A 249 -0.24 -13.69 11.17
N PHE A 250 -1.33 -14.28 10.69
CA PHE A 250 -2.38 -14.81 11.57
C PHE A 250 -1.87 -16.01 12.38
N SER A 251 -2.39 -16.19 13.59
CA SER A 251 -2.06 -17.32 14.48
C SER A 251 -2.25 -18.70 13.81
N PHE A 252 -3.20 -18.84 12.88
CA PHE A 252 -3.44 -20.10 12.14
C PHE A 252 -2.34 -20.45 11.12
N GLU A 253 -1.53 -19.48 10.69
CA GLU A 253 -0.42 -19.73 9.75
C GLU A 253 0.77 -20.46 10.39
N GLY A 254 0.77 -20.56 11.72
CA GLY A 254 1.66 -21.39 12.50
C GLY A 254 2.85 -20.64 13.12
N ARG A 255 3.29 -21.15 14.28
CA ARG A 255 4.31 -20.52 15.15
C ARG A 255 5.61 -20.15 14.43
N ARG A 256 6.04 -20.93 13.43
CA ARG A 256 7.26 -20.64 12.65
C ARG A 256 7.17 -19.27 11.94
N ARG A 257 6.03 -18.93 11.34
CA ARG A 257 5.87 -17.62 10.69
C ARG A 257 5.88 -16.49 11.72
N VAL A 258 5.27 -16.69 12.89
CA VAL A 258 5.27 -15.70 13.98
C VAL A 258 6.68 -15.38 14.45
N VAL A 259 7.52 -16.39 14.70
CA VAL A 259 8.92 -16.20 15.12
C VAL A 259 9.72 -15.47 14.03
N GLN A 260 9.63 -15.94 12.78
CA GLN A 260 10.28 -15.27 11.64
C GLN A 260 9.81 -13.81 11.48
N ALA A 261 8.52 -13.54 11.72
CA ALA A 261 7.98 -12.18 11.67
C ALA A 261 8.56 -11.29 12.78
N GLN A 262 8.67 -11.78 14.01
CA GLN A 262 9.25 -11.04 15.13
C GLN A 262 10.73 -10.69 14.88
N GLU A 263 11.52 -11.64 14.39
CA GLU A 263 12.93 -11.43 14.01
C GLU A 263 13.06 -10.38 12.89
N GLY A 264 12.25 -10.50 11.83
CA GLY A 264 12.25 -9.54 10.72
C GLY A 264 11.76 -8.15 11.12
N ILE A 265 10.79 -8.04 12.03
CA ILE A 265 10.29 -6.77 12.58
C ILE A 265 11.35 -6.10 13.45
N ALA A 266 12.09 -6.87 14.26
CA ALA A 266 13.23 -6.35 15.01
C ALA A 266 14.32 -5.79 14.07
N ALA A 267 14.69 -6.54 13.02
CA ALA A 267 15.64 -6.07 12.02
C ALA A 267 15.13 -4.84 11.23
N LEU A 268 13.83 -4.78 10.91
CA LEU A 268 13.24 -3.65 10.20
C LEU A 268 13.24 -2.37 11.04
N ARG A 269 12.99 -2.47 12.36
CA ARG A 269 12.93 -1.32 13.28
C ARG A 269 14.20 -0.47 13.25
N GLU A 270 15.37 -1.11 13.21
CA GLU A 270 16.67 -0.40 13.16
C GLU A 270 16.90 0.31 11.80
N ASN A 271 16.17 -0.09 10.75
CA ASN A 271 16.39 0.33 9.36
C ASN A 271 15.32 1.30 8.83
N VAL A 272 14.35 1.72 9.66
CA VAL A 272 13.31 2.70 9.29
C VAL A 272 13.34 3.94 10.21
N ASP A 273 12.65 5.00 9.81
CA ASP A 273 12.39 6.16 10.66
C ASP A 273 11.14 5.94 11.53
N THR A 274 10.09 5.40 10.92
CA THR A 274 8.84 5.00 11.58
C THR A 274 8.47 3.57 11.19
N LEU A 275 8.01 2.77 12.15
CA LEU A 275 7.53 1.41 11.96
C LEU A 275 6.09 1.25 12.48
N ILE A 276 5.16 1.03 11.56
CA ILE A 276 3.78 0.64 11.85
C ILE A 276 3.67 -0.89 11.68
N VAL A 277 3.26 -1.57 12.75
CA VAL A 277 3.04 -3.03 12.76
C VAL A 277 1.55 -3.31 12.90
N ILE A 278 0.97 -3.98 11.91
CA ILE A 278 -0.45 -4.36 11.87
C ILE A 278 -0.57 -5.84 12.27
N PRO A 279 -1.07 -6.16 13.46
CA PRO A 279 -1.30 -7.55 13.86
C PRO A 279 -2.54 -8.14 13.16
N ASN A 280 -2.35 -9.08 12.23
CA ASN A 280 -3.47 -9.68 11.49
C ASN A 280 -4.50 -10.36 12.41
N ASP A 281 -4.10 -10.88 13.57
CA ASP A 281 -5.03 -11.46 14.55
C ASP A 281 -6.03 -10.43 15.13
N LYS A 282 -5.72 -9.12 15.12
CA LYS A 282 -6.70 -8.07 15.51
C LYS A 282 -7.77 -7.87 14.43
N LEU A 283 -7.46 -8.16 13.17
CA LEU A 283 -8.44 -8.12 12.08
C LEU A 283 -9.52 -9.20 12.26
N LEU A 284 -9.19 -10.32 12.93
CA LEU A 284 -10.16 -11.36 13.28
C LEU A 284 -11.25 -10.88 14.25
N THR A 285 -11.00 -9.82 15.02
CA THR A 285 -12.01 -9.24 15.93
C THR A 285 -13.05 -8.38 15.20
N ALA A 286 -12.77 -7.97 13.95
CA ALA A 286 -13.64 -7.14 13.14
C ALA A 286 -14.49 -7.92 12.11
N VAL A 287 -14.29 -9.25 11.99
CA VAL A 287 -14.93 -10.09 10.98
C VAL A 287 -15.84 -11.17 11.58
N SER A 288 -16.77 -11.68 10.76
CA SER A 288 -17.70 -12.73 11.18
C SER A 288 -17.02 -14.11 11.20
N SER A 289 -17.54 -15.05 12.00
CA SER A 289 -17.10 -16.46 11.94
C SER A 289 -17.39 -17.16 10.61
N SER A 290 -18.19 -16.53 9.73
CA SER A 290 -18.48 -16.98 8.36
C SER A 290 -17.57 -16.36 7.29
N THR A 291 -16.69 -15.42 7.65
CA THR A 291 -15.86 -14.68 6.70
C THR A 291 -14.80 -15.61 6.05
N PRO A 292 -14.75 -15.74 4.71
CA PRO A 292 -13.77 -16.57 4.03
C PRO A 292 -12.32 -16.12 4.24
N VAL A 293 -11.38 -17.07 4.22
CA VAL A 293 -9.93 -16.80 4.38
C VAL A 293 -9.40 -15.78 3.35
N THR A 294 -9.93 -15.80 2.12
CA THR A 294 -9.58 -14.80 1.08
C THR A 294 -10.00 -13.39 1.47
N GLU A 295 -11.14 -13.23 2.13
CA GLU A 295 -11.63 -11.93 2.59
C GLU A 295 -10.81 -11.42 3.79
N ALA A 296 -10.36 -12.33 4.67
CA ALA A 296 -9.45 -11.98 5.77
C ALA A 296 -8.07 -11.47 5.28
N PHE A 297 -7.51 -12.06 4.23
CA PHE A 297 -6.29 -11.51 3.60
C PHE A 297 -6.55 -10.19 2.87
N ASN A 298 -7.67 -10.06 2.15
CA ASN A 298 -8.05 -8.79 1.52
C ASN A 298 -8.22 -7.66 2.55
N LEU A 299 -8.70 -7.97 3.77
CA LEU A 299 -8.78 -7.00 4.86
C LEU A 299 -7.40 -6.55 5.34
N ALA A 300 -6.43 -7.47 5.44
CA ALA A 300 -5.04 -7.11 5.78
C ALA A 300 -4.41 -6.21 4.70
N ASP A 301 -4.62 -6.53 3.42
CA ASP A 301 -4.16 -5.71 2.28
C ASP A 301 -4.85 -4.33 2.25
N ASP A 302 -6.13 -4.25 2.64
CA ASP A 302 -6.85 -2.97 2.72
C ASP A 302 -6.38 -2.10 3.90
N ILE A 303 -6.05 -2.68 5.06
CA ILE A 303 -5.43 -1.92 6.16
C ILE A 303 -4.03 -1.41 5.76
N LEU A 304 -3.23 -2.20 5.02
CA LEU A 304 -1.97 -1.72 4.44
C LEU A 304 -2.18 -0.56 3.47
N ARG A 305 -3.21 -0.63 2.60
CA ARG A 305 -3.62 0.47 1.72
C ARG A 305 -4.01 1.71 2.53
N GLN A 306 -4.85 1.57 3.54
CA GLN A 306 -5.30 2.67 4.39
C GLN A 306 -4.12 3.30 5.15
N GLY A 307 -3.13 2.50 5.57
CA GLY A 307 -1.87 2.96 6.17
C GLY A 307 -1.05 3.89 5.28
N VAL A 308 -0.95 3.55 4.00
CA VAL A 308 -0.30 4.41 3.00
C VAL A 308 -1.17 5.63 2.71
N CYS A 309 -2.44 5.45 2.32
CA CYS A 309 -3.40 6.53 2.01
C CYS A 309 -3.40 7.61 3.10
N GLY A 310 -3.55 7.19 4.37
CA GLY A 310 -3.70 8.11 5.50
C GLY A 310 -2.53 9.08 5.68
N ILE A 311 -1.34 8.76 5.15
CA ILE A 311 -0.15 9.61 5.19
C ILE A 311 0.10 10.28 3.83
N SER A 312 -0.02 9.53 2.73
CA SER A 312 0.20 10.06 1.38
C SER A 312 -0.80 11.16 1.02
N ASP A 313 -2.06 10.98 1.40
CA ASP A 313 -3.15 11.87 0.99
C ASP A 313 -3.01 13.24 1.66
N ILE A 314 -2.49 13.30 2.90
CA ILE A 314 -2.16 14.55 3.63
C ILE A 314 -1.14 15.40 2.87
N ILE A 315 -0.17 14.76 2.19
CA ILE A 315 0.97 15.40 1.53
C ILE A 315 0.67 15.70 0.05
N THR A 316 -0.05 14.80 -0.63
CA THR A 316 -0.15 14.78 -2.10
C THR A 316 -1.50 15.26 -2.64
N ILE A 317 -2.56 15.25 -1.82
CA ILE A 317 -3.87 15.74 -2.24
C ILE A 317 -4.06 17.13 -1.62
N PRO A 318 -4.17 18.20 -2.43
CA PRO A 318 -4.44 19.55 -1.93
C PRO A 318 -5.73 19.58 -1.10
N GLY A 319 -5.55 19.66 0.22
CA GLY A 319 -6.63 19.66 1.20
C GLY A 319 -7.24 21.05 1.46
N LEU A 320 -8.26 21.10 2.32
CA LEU A 320 -8.71 22.36 2.93
C LEU A 320 -7.64 22.93 3.88
N VAL A 321 -6.90 22.05 4.54
CA VAL A 321 -5.69 22.33 5.30
C VAL A 321 -4.61 21.43 4.73
N ASN A 322 -3.70 22.02 3.97
CA ASN A 322 -2.57 21.31 3.38
C ASN A 322 -1.41 21.33 4.39
N VAL A 323 -0.96 20.15 4.80
CA VAL A 323 0.24 19.98 5.63
C VAL A 323 1.46 19.93 4.70
N ASP A 324 2.59 20.50 5.09
CA ASP A 324 3.80 20.38 4.29
C ASP A 324 4.60 19.10 4.61
N PHE A 325 5.53 18.73 3.73
CA PHE A 325 6.35 17.53 3.94
C PHE A 325 7.31 17.67 5.13
N ALA A 326 7.72 18.89 5.50
CA ALA A 326 8.63 19.13 6.62
C ALA A 326 7.95 18.92 7.97
N ASP A 327 6.67 19.27 8.11
CA ASP A 327 5.84 18.94 9.26
C ASP A 327 5.77 17.42 9.46
N VAL A 328 5.33 16.67 8.43
CA VAL A 328 5.23 15.20 8.51
C VAL A 328 6.58 14.58 8.82
N ARG A 329 7.65 15.05 8.17
CA ARG A 329 9.03 14.61 8.45
C ARG A 329 9.46 14.91 9.90
N THR A 330 9.00 16.01 10.50
CA THR A 330 9.33 16.37 11.89
C THR A 330 8.71 15.41 12.91
N ILE A 331 7.51 14.87 12.64
CA ILE A 331 6.90 13.84 13.51
C ILE A 331 7.40 12.42 13.18
N MET A 332 7.64 12.09 11.91
CA MET A 332 7.93 10.70 11.50
C MET A 332 9.42 10.34 11.45
N ALA A 333 10.34 11.32 11.38
CA ALA A 333 11.78 11.04 11.36
C ALA A 333 12.26 10.47 12.71
N ASN A 334 12.83 9.27 12.70
CA ASN A 334 13.28 8.53 13.90
C ASN A 334 12.23 8.38 15.03
N ALA A 335 10.93 8.42 14.71
CA ALA A 335 9.85 8.20 15.68
C ALA A 335 9.78 6.76 16.23
N GLY A 336 10.43 5.80 15.57
CA GLY A 336 10.49 4.41 16.02
C GLY A 336 9.16 3.68 15.81
N SER A 337 8.70 2.93 16.81
CA SER A 337 7.43 2.19 16.69
C SER A 337 6.23 3.12 16.85
N SER A 338 5.27 2.98 15.94
CA SER A 338 4.06 3.79 15.82
C SER A 338 2.82 2.91 15.67
N LEU A 339 1.67 3.44 16.07
CA LEU A 339 0.38 2.77 16.00
C LEU A 339 -0.56 3.52 15.07
N MET A 340 -1.51 2.81 14.47
CA MET A 340 -2.47 3.34 13.52
C MET A 340 -3.89 3.04 13.99
N GLY A 341 -4.76 4.03 13.98
CA GLY A 341 -6.18 3.92 14.26
C GLY A 341 -7.00 4.42 13.08
N ILE A 342 -8.12 3.76 12.80
CA ILE A 342 -8.96 4.07 11.64
C ILE A 342 -10.42 3.97 12.05
N GLY A 343 -11.18 5.03 11.75
CA GLY A 343 -12.59 5.11 12.07
C GLY A 343 -13.37 5.70 10.91
N THR A 344 -14.51 5.08 10.59
CA THR A 344 -15.49 5.65 9.66
C THR A 344 -16.84 5.75 10.34
N ALA A 345 -17.65 6.72 9.95
CA ALA A 345 -19.03 6.84 10.39
C ALA A 345 -19.88 7.67 9.41
N THR A 346 -21.19 7.62 9.58
CA THR A 346 -22.21 8.30 8.76
C THR A 346 -23.27 8.94 9.67
N GLY A 347 -24.09 9.84 9.10
CA GLY A 347 -25.14 10.53 9.85
C GLY A 347 -24.68 11.83 10.54
N LYS A 348 -25.48 12.35 11.47
CA LYS A 348 -25.34 13.73 12.00
C LYS A 348 -24.10 13.98 12.86
N THR A 349 -23.58 12.94 13.50
CA THR A 349 -22.41 12.99 14.40
C THR A 349 -21.18 12.34 13.78
N ARG A 350 -21.21 12.06 12.47
CA ARG A 350 -20.22 11.22 11.75
C ARG A 350 -18.76 11.56 12.02
N ALA A 351 -18.37 12.83 12.09
CA ALA A 351 -16.96 13.17 12.32
C ALA A 351 -16.52 12.86 13.76
N ARG A 352 -17.38 13.16 14.75
CA ARG A 352 -17.15 12.81 16.15
C ARG A 352 -17.11 11.30 16.37
N ASP A 353 -18.04 10.58 15.73
CA ASP A 353 -18.14 9.12 15.85
C ASP A 353 -17.01 8.41 15.09
N ALA A 354 -16.56 8.96 13.94
CA ALA A 354 -15.36 8.50 13.24
C ALA A 354 -14.09 8.70 14.09
N ALA A 355 -13.97 9.81 14.80
CA ALA A 355 -12.84 10.06 15.70
C ALA A 355 -12.84 9.04 16.86
N LEU A 356 -13.99 8.81 17.50
CA LEU A 356 -14.12 7.77 18.53
C LEU A 356 -13.77 6.37 18.00
N ASN A 357 -14.28 6.01 16.82
CA ASN A 357 -13.98 4.73 16.17
C ASN A 357 -12.48 4.58 15.83
N ALA A 358 -11.81 5.67 15.44
CA ALA A 358 -10.38 5.66 15.16
C ALA A 358 -9.55 5.42 16.43
N ILE A 359 -9.90 6.07 17.53
CA ILE A 359 -9.22 5.94 18.84
C ILE A 359 -9.50 4.57 19.48
N GLN A 360 -10.71 4.03 19.30
CA GLN A 360 -11.11 2.71 19.79
C GLN A 360 -10.75 1.56 18.81
N SER A 361 -9.95 1.85 17.78
CA SER A 361 -9.57 0.87 16.77
C SER A 361 -8.76 -0.28 17.39
N PRO A 362 -9.04 -1.56 17.06
CA PRO A 362 -8.27 -2.72 17.53
C PRO A 362 -6.78 -2.73 17.14
N LEU A 363 -6.34 -1.74 16.36
CA LEU A 363 -4.96 -1.53 15.93
C LEU A 363 -4.18 -0.55 16.86
N LEU A 364 -4.86 0.14 17.78
CA LEU A 364 -4.28 1.05 18.78
C LEU A 364 -4.14 0.38 20.16
N ASP A 365 -3.34 -0.68 20.26
CA ASP A 365 -3.25 -1.54 21.45
C ASP A 365 -2.78 -0.85 22.75
N ILE A 366 -2.13 0.32 22.67
CA ILE A 366 -1.44 0.97 23.79
C ILE A 366 -2.12 2.29 24.21
N GLY A 367 -3.20 2.68 23.53
CA GLY A 367 -3.82 4.00 23.62
C GLY A 367 -3.00 5.10 22.92
N ILE A 368 -3.51 6.34 22.94
CA ILE A 368 -2.85 7.51 22.31
C ILE A 368 -2.35 8.54 23.34
N GLU A 369 -2.70 8.37 24.61
CA GLU A 369 -2.42 9.28 25.73
C GLU A 369 -0.91 9.48 25.97
N ARG A 370 -0.08 8.56 25.46
CA ARG A 370 1.38 8.54 25.63
C ARG A 370 2.16 8.82 24.33
N ALA A 371 1.48 9.17 23.25
CA ALA A 371 2.12 9.54 21.99
C ALA A 371 2.67 10.97 22.09
N THR A 372 3.93 11.19 21.68
CA THR A 372 4.54 12.52 21.66
C THR A 372 4.36 13.23 20.32
N GLY A 373 3.97 12.49 19.29
CA GLY A 373 3.67 13.00 17.96
C GLY A 373 2.44 12.29 17.40
N ILE A 374 1.53 13.05 16.82
CA ILE A 374 0.30 12.54 16.21
C ILE A 374 0.10 13.18 14.84
N VAL A 375 -0.13 12.34 13.84
CA VAL A 375 -0.58 12.76 12.50
C VAL A 375 -1.98 12.23 12.33
N TRP A 376 -2.95 13.09 11.99
CA TRP A 376 -4.30 12.64 11.66
C TRP A 376 -4.86 13.33 10.43
N ASN A 377 -5.62 12.56 9.65
CA ASN A 377 -6.34 13.02 8.47
C ASN A 377 -7.84 12.84 8.67
N ILE A 378 -8.63 13.82 8.23
CA ILE A 378 -10.07 13.67 8.02
C ILE A 378 -10.37 13.72 6.52
N THR A 379 -10.97 12.64 6.00
CA THR A 379 -11.48 12.57 4.64
C THR A 379 -13.00 12.57 4.65
N GLY A 380 -13.61 13.47 3.89
CA GLY A 380 -15.06 13.55 3.73
C GLY A 380 -15.46 14.03 2.33
N GLY A 381 -16.75 14.00 2.04
CA GLY A 381 -17.28 14.58 0.80
C GLY A 381 -17.24 16.10 0.80
N SER A 382 -17.71 16.71 -0.30
CA SER A 382 -17.91 18.18 -0.39
C SER A 382 -18.96 18.72 0.59
N ASP A 383 -19.61 17.83 1.35
CA ASP A 383 -20.55 18.09 2.44
C ASP A 383 -19.87 18.10 3.83
N LEU A 384 -18.55 17.93 3.94
CA LEU A 384 -17.80 18.02 5.19
C LEU A 384 -17.75 19.48 5.68
N THR A 385 -18.18 19.72 6.92
CA THR A 385 -18.27 21.06 7.51
C THR A 385 -17.16 21.34 8.53
N LEU A 386 -16.83 22.63 8.76
CA LEU A 386 -15.87 23.04 9.78
C LEU A 386 -16.30 22.64 11.21
N PHE A 387 -17.61 22.62 11.49
CA PHE A 387 -18.14 22.15 12.78
C PHE A 387 -17.87 20.66 13.01
N GLU A 388 -17.96 19.84 11.97
CA GLU A 388 -17.64 18.42 12.03
C GLU A 388 -16.14 18.19 12.24
N VAL A 389 -15.30 18.94 11.52
CA VAL A 389 -13.84 18.94 11.74
C VAL A 389 -13.48 19.29 13.18
N ASN A 390 -14.06 20.36 13.72
CA ASN A 390 -13.82 20.79 15.10
C ASN A 390 -14.29 19.73 16.12
N ALA A 391 -15.47 19.14 15.94
CA ALA A 391 -15.99 18.10 16.82
C ALA A 391 -15.16 16.78 16.79
N ALA A 392 -14.45 16.50 15.68
CA ALA A 392 -13.48 15.43 15.62
C ALA A 392 -12.16 15.79 16.34
N ALA A 393 -11.68 17.03 16.13
CA ALA A 393 -10.46 17.53 16.77
C ALA A 393 -10.58 17.56 18.30
N GLU A 394 -11.70 18.03 18.86
CA GLU A 394 -11.99 18.01 20.30
C GLU A 394 -11.83 16.61 20.91
N VAL A 395 -12.41 15.58 20.28
CA VAL A 395 -12.32 14.19 20.76
C VAL A 395 -10.89 13.65 20.75
N ILE A 396 -10.09 14.01 19.74
CA ILE A 396 -8.69 13.58 19.66
C ILE A 396 -7.84 14.34 20.69
N TYR A 397 -8.03 15.66 20.82
CA TYR A 397 -7.18 16.52 21.63
C TYR A 397 -7.44 16.33 23.14
N ASP A 398 -8.67 16.00 23.54
CA ASP A 398 -9.02 15.66 24.93
C ASP A 398 -8.33 14.40 25.47
N LEU A 399 -7.82 13.52 24.58
CA LEU A 399 -7.25 12.21 24.92
C LEU A 399 -5.73 12.13 24.73
N VAL A 400 -5.08 13.22 24.35
CA VAL A 400 -3.65 13.25 23.99
C VAL A 400 -2.88 14.10 25.00
N ASP A 401 -1.59 13.81 25.20
CA ASP A 401 -0.72 14.64 26.03
C ASP A 401 -0.71 16.09 25.50
N PRO A 402 -1.02 17.13 26.31
CA PRO A 402 -1.03 18.52 25.86
C PRO A 402 0.31 19.05 25.32
N ALA A 403 1.42 18.33 25.55
CA ALA A 403 2.73 18.64 25.00
C ALA A 403 3.08 17.83 23.73
N ALA A 404 2.18 16.97 23.23
CA ALA A 404 2.37 16.25 21.98
C ALA A 404 2.34 17.21 20.78
N ASN A 405 3.14 16.92 19.76
CA ASN A 405 3.05 17.61 18.48
C ASN A 405 1.89 17.01 17.66
N LEU A 406 0.95 17.83 17.19
CA LEU A 406 -0.23 17.37 16.45
C LEU A 406 -0.26 17.98 15.04
N ILE A 407 -0.30 17.12 14.04
CA ILE A 407 -0.47 17.46 12.62
C ILE A 407 -1.87 17.05 12.19
N PHE A 408 -2.56 17.98 11.52
CA PHE A 408 -3.93 17.84 11.05
C PHE A 408 -4.01 18.07 9.53
N GLY A 409 -4.44 17.04 8.79
CA GLY A 409 -4.82 17.13 7.39
C GLY A 409 -6.33 17.03 7.19
N ALA A 410 -6.86 17.73 6.17
CA ALA A 410 -8.27 17.66 5.78
C ALA A 410 -8.44 17.53 4.28
N VAL A 411 -8.87 16.35 3.83
CA VAL A 411 -9.04 15.99 2.41
C VAL A 411 -10.51 15.95 2.04
N ILE A 412 -10.86 16.59 0.91
CA ILE A 412 -12.19 16.49 0.30
C ILE A 412 -12.13 15.49 -0.85
N ASP A 413 -12.85 14.38 -0.72
CA ASP A 413 -13.02 13.38 -1.77
C ASP A 413 -14.46 13.43 -2.33
N PRO A 414 -14.68 13.99 -3.54
CA PRO A 414 -15.99 14.07 -4.16
C PRO A 414 -16.66 12.72 -4.46
N SER A 415 -15.93 11.60 -4.37
CA SER A 415 -16.52 10.26 -4.51
C SER A 415 -17.24 9.78 -3.25
N ILE A 416 -16.97 10.39 -2.11
CA ILE A 416 -17.59 10.10 -0.81
C ILE A 416 -18.72 11.11 -0.55
N SER A 417 -19.84 10.64 0.01
CA SER A 417 -20.96 11.51 0.40
C SER A 417 -21.67 10.93 1.63
N GLY A 418 -22.03 11.77 2.60
CA GLY A 418 -22.70 11.34 3.84
C GLY A 418 -21.83 10.53 4.82
N GLN A 419 -20.57 10.26 4.48
CA GLN A 419 -19.59 9.53 5.30
C GLN A 419 -18.38 10.42 5.62
N VAL A 420 -17.78 10.18 6.78
CA VAL A 420 -16.45 10.69 7.16
C VAL A 420 -15.55 9.52 7.52
N SER A 421 -14.30 9.59 7.10
CA SER A 421 -13.21 8.68 7.47
C SER A 421 -12.13 9.48 8.21
N ILE A 422 -11.64 8.95 9.32
CA ILE A 422 -10.50 9.50 10.06
C ILE A 422 -9.42 8.43 10.15
N THR A 423 -8.20 8.82 9.77
CA THR A 423 -6.99 8.02 9.99
C THR A 423 -6.11 8.75 11.00
N LEU A 424 -5.68 8.03 12.03
CA LEU A 424 -4.91 8.52 13.16
C LEU A 424 -3.62 7.71 13.24
N ILE A 425 -2.46 8.38 13.31
CA ILE A 425 -1.15 7.74 13.48
C ILE A 425 -0.47 8.37 14.68
N ALA A 426 -0.22 7.54 15.68
CA ALA A 426 0.39 7.91 16.94
C ALA A 426 1.85 7.42 16.95
N THR A 427 2.76 8.31 17.32
CA THR A 427 4.21 8.10 17.24
C THR A 427 4.94 8.52 18.53
N GLY A 428 6.20 8.11 18.67
CA GLY A 428 7.05 8.55 19.79
C GLY A 428 6.66 7.95 21.15
N PHE A 429 6.05 6.77 21.17
CA PHE A 429 5.78 6.03 22.40
C PHE A 429 7.08 5.76 23.17
N LYS A 430 7.22 6.33 24.36
CA LYS A 430 8.40 6.11 25.23
C LYS A 430 8.58 4.62 25.52
N ARG A 431 9.76 4.10 25.15
CA ARG A 431 10.16 2.69 25.31
C ARG A 431 10.05 2.27 26.79
N GLN A 432 9.21 1.29 27.10
CA GLN A 432 9.16 0.65 28.42
C GLN A 432 10.28 -0.39 28.56
N GLU A 433 11.54 0.02 28.38
CA GLU A 433 12.71 -0.84 28.62
C GLU A 433 13.82 -0.03 29.30
N GLU A 434 13.66 0.22 30.60
CA GLU A 434 14.73 0.54 31.59
C GLU A 434 14.12 0.73 33.00
N SER A 435 13.49 -0.32 33.56
CA SER A 435 13.03 -0.28 34.97
C SER A 435 12.81 -1.65 35.65
N GLU A 436 13.47 -2.71 35.19
CA GLU A 436 13.58 -3.99 35.93
C GLU A 436 15.02 -4.55 36.03
N GLU A 437 16.04 -3.69 35.99
CA GLU A 437 17.32 -4.04 36.64
C GLU A 437 17.11 -3.96 38.17
N ARG A 438 16.76 -5.09 38.77
CA ARG A 438 16.90 -5.24 40.23
C ARG A 438 18.40 -5.16 40.56
N PRO A 439 18.83 -4.30 41.49
CA PRO A 439 20.21 -4.34 41.96
C PRO A 439 20.49 -5.74 42.54
N PRO A 440 21.71 -6.28 42.36
CA PRO A 440 22.08 -7.55 42.96
C PRO A 440 21.92 -7.44 44.48
N GLN A 441 21.16 -8.37 45.07
CA GLN A 441 21.14 -8.50 46.52
C GLN A 441 22.46 -9.11 46.96
N ASP A 442 23.35 -8.25 47.49
CA ASP A 442 24.54 -8.70 48.21
C ASP A 442 24.11 -9.65 49.33
N SER A 443 24.67 -10.85 49.32
CA SER A 443 24.48 -11.86 50.36
C SER A 443 25.65 -11.77 51.33
N HIS A 444 25.34 -11.45 52.59
CA HIS A 444 26.23 -11.52 53.74
C HIS A 444 25.91 -12.75 54.59
#